data_AF-A0A3Q9C2L5-F1
#
_entry.id   AF-A0A3Q9C2L5-F1
#
_cell.length_a   1.000
_cell.length_b   1.000
_cell.length_c   1.000
_cell.angle_alpha   90.00
_cell.angle_beta   90.00
_cell.angle_gamma   90.00
#
_symmetry.space_group_name_H-M   'P 1'
#
loop_
_entity.id
_entity.type
_entity.pdbx_description
1 polymer ?
#
loop_
_entity_poly.entity_id
_entity_poly.type
_entity_poly.pdbx_seq_one_letter_code
_entity_poly.pdbx_strand_id
1 'polypeptide(L)'
;MTPLATLDPVLTVGLALVSALTALARAWIAHRTVVRKEVEHTERTRIAVTDTDSTDRAAVVRASAELEAAARPLPAGRRKTRSP
;
A
#
# COMPACT_ATOMS: atom_id res chain seq x y z
N MET A 1 -30.74 -25.25 -34.16
CA MET A 1 -30.10 -24.68 -32.96
C MET A 1 -29.68 -25.86 -32.10
N THR A 2 -28.48 -26.38 -32.32
CA THR A 2 -27.93 -27.49 -31.55
C THR A 2 -27.72 -27.02 -30.12
N PRO A 3 -28.29 -27.70 -29.13
CA PRO A 3 -28.23 -27.23 -27.77
C PRO A 3 -26.76 -27.29 -27.31
N LEU A 4 -26.26 -26.18 -26.79
CA LEU A 4 -25.04 -26.09 -25.99
C LEU A 4 -25.06 -27.01 -24.73
N ALA A 5 -26.14 -27.78 -24.55
CA ALA A 5 -26.40 -28.65 -23.40
C ALA A 5 -25.53 -29.92 -23.37
N THR A 6 -24.82 -30.26 -24.45
CA THR A 6 -23.81 -31.33 -24.47
C THR A 6 -22.45 -30.76 -24.85
N LEU A 7 -22.01 -29.69 -24.18
CA LEU A 7 -20.57 -29.46 -24.09
C LEU A 7 -19.98 -30.63 -23.28
N ASP A 8 -19.03 -31.34 -23.87
CA ASP A 8 -18.35 -32.45 -23.19
C ASP A 8 -17.89 -31.97 -21.80
N PRO A 9 -18.35 -32.61 -20.70
CA PRO A 9 -18.02 -32.18 -19.35
C PRO A 9 -16.50 -32.10 -19.14
N VAL A 10 -15.72 -32.91 -19.85
CA VAL A 10 -14.25 -32.86 -19.80
C VAL A 10 -13.71 -31.55 -20.38
N LEU A 11 -14.30 -31.06 -21.48
CA LEU A 11 -13.88 -29.80 -22.11
C LEU A 11 -14.24 -28.60 -21.23
N THR A 12 -15.40 -28.61 -20.57
CA THR A 12 -15.78 -27.51 -19.65
C THR A 12 -14.88 -27.44 -18.42
N VAL A 13 -14.56 -28.58 -17.82
CA VAL A 13 -13.62 -28.66 -16.69
C VAL A 13 -12.22 -28.24 -17.13
N GLY A 14 -11.78 -28.68 -18.32
CA GLY A 14 -10.51 -28.27 -18.91
C GLY A 14 -10.43 -26.74 -19.10
N LEU A 15 -11.47 -26.14 -19.67
CA LEU A 15 -11.53 -24.70 -19.89
C LEU A 15 -11.52 -23.93 -18.55
N ALA A 16 -12.29 -24.39 -17.56
CA ALA A 16 -12.34 -23.79 -16.24
C ALA A 16 -10.98 -23.85 -15.51
N LEU A 17 -10.27 -24.98 -15.61
CA LEU A 17 -8.93 -25.13 -15.07
C LEU A 17 -7.93 -24.19 -15.74
N VAL A 18 -7.96 -24.08 -17.07
CA VAL A 18 -7.08 -23.15 -17.81
C VAL A 18 -7.39 -21.69 -17.43
N SER A 19 -8.67 -21.33 -17.29
CA SER A 19 -9.07 -20.00 -16.82
C SER A 19 -8.58 -19.71 -15.39
N ALA A 20 -8.69 -20.68 -14.49
CA ALA A 20 -8.21 -20.53 -13.12
C ALA A 20 -6.68 -20.37 -13.05
N LEU A 21 -5.94 -21.19 -13.79
CA LEU A 21 -4.48 -21.13 -13.86
C LEU A 21 -3.99 -19.81 -14.47
N THR A 22 -4.66 -19.32 -15.52
CA THR A 22 -4.31 -18.03 -16.12
C THR A 22 -4.62 -16.84 -15.20
N ALA A 23 -5.71 -16.90 -14.43
CA ALA A 23 -6.00 -15.90 -13.40
C ALA A 23 -4.95 -15.90 -12.29
N LEU A 24 -4.55 -17.09 -11.81
CA LEU A 24 -3.52 -17.24 -10.79
C LEU A 24 -2.15 -16.74 -11.30
N ALA A 25 -1.79 -17.07 -12.54
CA ALA A 25 -0.56 -16.59 -13.16
C ALA A 25 -0.55 -15.06 -13.27
N ARG A 26 -1.66 -14.43 -13.66
CA ARG A 26 -1.77 -12.96 -13.69
C ARG A 26 -1.66 -12.35 -12.30
N ALA A 27 -2.33 -12.92 -11.30
CA ALA A 27 -2.25 -12.45 -9.92
C ALA A 27 -0.82 -12.59 -9.36
N TRP A 28 -0.13 -13.69 -9.68
CA TRP A 28 1.25 -13.93 -9.31
C TRP A 28 2.21 -12.92 -9.96
N ILE A 29 2.05 -12.65 -11.25
CA ILE A 29 2.85 -11.64 -11.97
C ILE A 29 2.58 -10.26 -11.38
N ALA A 30 1.30 -9.91 -11.16
CA ALA A 30 0.93 -8.64 -10.53
C ALA A 30 1.58 -8.50 -9.15
N HIS A 31 1.50 -9.54 -8.31
CA HIS A 31 2.14 -9.55 -7.00
C HIS A 31 3.66 -9.37 -7.09
N ARG A 32 4.34 -10.13 -7.96
CA ARG A 32 5.78 -9.97 -8.23
C ARG A 32 6.14 -8.57 -8.69
N THR A 33 5.30 -7.92 -9.51
CA THR A 33 5.53 -6.55 -9.98
C THR A 33 5.32 -5.51 -8.89
N VAL A 34 4.33 -5.70 -8.01
CA VAL A 34 4.10 -4.82 -6.84
C VAL A 34 5.30 -4.91 -5.90
N VAL A 35 5.73 -6.12 -5.56
CA VAL A 35 6.91 -6.35 -4.72
C VAL A 35 8.16 -5.71 -5.34
N ARG A 36 8.37 -5.86 -6.65
CA ARG A 36 9.51 -5.21 -7.32
C ARG A 36 9.44 -3.68 -7.26
N LYS A 37 8.25 -3.10 -7.44
CA LYS A 37 8.06 -1.64 -7.32
C LYS A 37 8.32 -1.15 -5.90
N GLU A 38 7.88 -1.88 -4.88
CA GLU A 38 8.13 -1.54 -3.48
C GLU A 38 9.63 -1.64 -3.15
N VAL A 39 10.32 -2.66 -3.66
CA VAL A 39 11.78 -2.81 -3.49
C VAL A 39 12.51 -1.65 -4.17
N GLU A 40 12.16 -1.30 -5.40
CA GLU A 40 12.77 -0.17 -6.12
C GLU A 40 12.51 1.16 -5.42
N HIS A 41 11.29 1.37 -4.91
CA HIS A 41 10.96 2.54 -4.11
C HIS A 41 11.78 2.61 -2.83
N THR A 42 11.90 1.48 -2.12
CA THR A 42 12.71 1.37 -0.90
C THR A 42 14.18 1.67 -1.18
N GLU A 43 14.74 1.16 -2.28
CA GLU A 43 16.14 1.41 -2.64
C GLU A 43 16.39 2.87 -2.99
N ARG A 44 15.49 3.51 -3.76
CA ARG A 44 15.58 4.94 -4.04
C ARG A 44 15.50 5.78 -2.78
N THR A 45 14.59 5.43 -1.88
CA THR A 45 14.47 6.09 -0.56
C THR A 45 15.73 5.87 0.27
N ARG A 46 16.31 4.66 0.24
CA ARG A 46 17.58 4.36 0.92
C ARG A 46 18.72 5.23 0.40
N ILE A 47 18.86 5.36 -0.91
CA ILE A 47 19.90 6.20 -1.54
C ILE A 47 19.70 7.66 -1.14
N ALA A 48 18.48 8.20 -1.32
CA ALA A 48 18.17 9.58 -0.97
C ALA A 48 18.42 9.87 0.52
N VAL A 49 18.01 8.95 1.40
CA VAL A 49 18.28 9.07 2.84
C VAL A 49 19.77 9.02 3.10
N THR A 50 20.52 8.10 2.49
CA THR A 50 21.96 7.92 2.73
C THR A 50 22.77 9.16 2.34
N ASP A 51 22.44 9.79 1.20
CA ASP A 51 23.11 11.01 0.73
C ASP A 51 22.70 12.28 1.50
N THR A 52 21.64 12.21 2.31
CA THR A 52 21.23 13.35 3.15
C THR A 52 22.01 13.33 4.46
N ASP A 53 22.59 14.47 4.86
CA ASP A 53 23.31 14.59 6.13
C ASP A 53 22.39 14.23 7.32
N SER A 54 22.99 13.60 8.32
CA SER A 54 22.32 13.21 9.56
C SER A 54 21.60 14.36 10.26
N THR A 55 22.14 15.58 10.13
CA THR A 55 21.60 16.81 10.68
C THR A 55 20.28 17.20 10.01
N ASP A 56 20.22 17.14 8.68
CA ASP A 56 19.04 17.48 7.90
C ASP A 56 17.91 16.46 8.13
N ARG A 57 18.25 15.17 8.25
CA ARG A 57 17.27 14.13 8.63
C ARG A 57 16.67 14.39 10.01
N ALA A 58 17.50 14.76 10.99
CA ALA A 58 17.02 15.08 12.34
C ALA A 58 16.12 16.33 12.35
N ALA A 59 16.42 17.33 11.52
CA ALA A 59 15.60 18.53 11.36
C ALA A 59 14.21 18.20 10.81
N VAL A 60 14.12 17.34 9.79
CA VAL A 60 12.82 16.89 9.22
C VAL A 60 11.99 16.10 10.23
N VAL A 61 12.62 15.20 10.99
CA VAL A 61 11.94 14.43 12.05
C VAL A 61 11.39 15.37 13.13
N ARG A 62 12.19 16.37 13.55
CA ARG A 62 11.76 17.35 14.55
C ARG A 62 10.60 18.20 14.03
N ALA A 63 10.69 18.72 12.81
CA ALA A 63 9.62 19.51 12.19
C ALA A 63 8.31 18.70 12.07
N SER A 64 8.40 17.42 11.72
CA SER A 64 7.24 16.53 11.61
C SER A 64 6.59 16.26 12.97
N ALA A 65 7.39 16.05 14.01
CA ALA A 65 6.92 15.86 15.38
C ALA A 65 6.24 17.13 15.93
N GLU A 66 6.79 18.31 15.63
CA GLU A 66 6.17 19.60 15.98
C GLU A 66 4.83 19.79 15.26
N LEU A 67 4.74 19.41 13.98
CA LEU A 67 3.50 19.49 13.21
C LEU A 67 2.42 18.54 13.77
N GLU A 68 2.79 17.30 14.13
CA GLU A 68 1.85 16.35 14.75
C GLU A 68 1.38 16.84 16.13
N ALA A 69 2.29 17.40 16.94
CA ALA A 69 1.94 17.97 18.23
C ALA A 69 0.98 19.17 18.09
N ALA A 70 1.17 20.01 17.07
CA ALA A 70 0.28 21.13 16.76
C ALA A 70 -1.07 20.67 16.19
N ALA A 71 -1.10 19.57 15.45
CA ALA A 71 -2.31 19.00 14.88
C ALA A 71 -3.18 18.27 15.92
N ARG A 72 -2.62 17.90 17.07
CA ARG A 72 -3.43 17.32 18.16
C ARG A 72 -4.39 18.38 18.70
N PRO A 73 -5.71 18.14 18.68
CA PRO A 73 -6.66 19.06 19.26
C PRO A 73 -6.35 19.24 20.76
N LEU A 74 -6.19 20.50 21.19
CA LEU A 74 -5.98 20.81 22.60
C LEU A 74 -7.11 20.17 23.42
N PRO A 75 -6.82 19.46 24.53
CA PRO A 75 -7.87 18.94 25.38
C PRO A 75 -8.76 20.10 25.85
N ALA A 76 -10.03 20.04 25.46
CA ALA A 76 -11.08 21.00 25.79
C ALA A 76 -11.37 20.93 27.30
N GLY A 77 -10.50 21.54 28.11
CA GLY A 77 -10.52 21.26 29.54
C GLY A 77 -9.71 22.21 30.40
N ARG A 78 -9.62 23.51 30.04
CA ARG A 78 -9.22 24.53 31.02
C ARG A 78 -9.84 25.89 30.72
N ARG A 79 -11.17 25.94 30.75
CA ARG A 79 -11.88 27.21 30.90
C ARG A 79 -11.53 27.75 32.29
N LYS A 80 -10.52 28.63 32.39
CA LYS A 80 -10.33 29.44 33.60
C LYS A 80 -11.60 30.27 33.78
N THR A 81 -12.41 29.91 34.76
CA THR A 81 -13.40 30.82 35.33
C THR A 81 -12.64 31.98 35.93
N ARG A 82 -12.50 33.06 35.17
CA ARG A 82 -12.08 34.35 35.70
C ARG A 82 -13.25 34.87 36.52
N SER A 83 -13.17 34.71 37.83
CA SER A 83 -14.07 35.37 38.78
C SER A 83 -13.72 36.88 38.85
N PRO A 84 -14.72 37.73 39.12
CA PRO A 84 -14.65 39.19 39.02
C PRO A 84 -13.67 39.84 40.02
#